data_AF-A0A4P6UH24-F1
#
_entry.id   AF-A0A4P6UH24-F1
#
_cell.length_a   1.000
_cell.length_b   1.000
_cell.length_c   1.000
_cell.angle_alpha   90.00
_cell.angle_beta   90.00
_cell.angle_gamma   90.00
#
_symmetry.space_group_name_H-M   'P 1'
#
loop_
_entity.id
_entity.type
_entity.pdbx_description
1 polymer ?
#
loop_
_entity_poly.entity_id
_entity_poly.type
_entity_poly.pdbx_seq_one_letter_code
_entity_poly.pdbx_strand_id
1 'polypeptide(L)'
;MYGGDIFAGHSRARKPTTPQVPAERDLVVEDAASGFCGAVVGIERTYDGDFVRLEDSARRTRLFAMREAAFLIDGRPVTLVRPVPQPQKVAAQRSASGSTRVEGLRARTALPSRIWVEGVHDAALVERVWGHDLRVEGVVVEHLEGLDNLADRLVEFDPGPGRKVGVLVDHLVTGSKEERLTQGLGPHVMVTGHPYIDVWEAVRPTAVGIEFWPKVPRGQDWKTGICNALGWGTPQEGWRRVYGAVSSFRDLEAPLIGAVERLVDFVTAD
;
A
#
# COMPACT_ATOMS: atom_id res chain seq x y z
N MET A 1 56.00 50.56 5.18
CA MET A 1 56.37 49.46 6.09
C MET A 1 55.99 48.16 5.42
N TYR A 2 56.99 47.37 5.08
CA TYR A 2 56.83 46.01 4.55
C TYR A 2 56.36 45.09 5.67
N GLY A 3 55.27 44.37 5.44
CA GLY A 3 54.72 43.39 6.35
C GLY A 3 53.94 42.35 5.55
N GLY A 4 54.63 41.71 4.60
CA GLY A 4 54.11 40.50 3.98
C GLY A 4 54.08 39.40 5.04
N ASP A 5 52.89 38.83 5.26
CA ASP A 5 52.68 37.74 6.20
C ASP A 5 53.48 36.51 5.77
N ILE A 6 54.56 36.27 6.50
CA ILE A 6 55.52 35.17 6.34
C ILE A 6 55.00 33.84 6.92
N PHE A 7 53.80 33.83 7.52
CA PHE A 7 53.15 32.62 8.05
C PHE A 7 52.04 32.06 7.16
N ALA A 8 51.81 32.65 5.97
CA ALA A 8 50.99 32.02 4.94
C ALA A 8 51.71 30.75 4.42
N GLY A 9 51.50 29.64 5.12
CA GLY A 9 52.03 28.33 4.78
C GLY A 9 51.84 28.04 3.30
N HIS A 10 52.92 27.63 2.64
CA HIS A 10 52.96 27.38 1.21
C HIS A 10 51.77 26.50 0.76
N SER A 11 51.05 26.94 -0.27
CA SER A 11 49.98 26.19 -0.96
C SER A 11 50.46 24.91 -1.67
N ARG A 12 51.68 24.45 -1.37
CA ARG A 12 52.37 23.28 -1.95
C ARG A 12 52.31 22.01 -1.09
N ALA A 13 51.60 22.01 0.03
CA ALA A 13 51.53 20.83 0.93
C ALA A 13 50.18 20.09 0.93
N ARG A 14 49.23 20.43 0.05
CA ARG A 14 48.00 19.64 -0.10
C ARG A 14 48.27 18.51 -1.09
N LYS A 15 48.58 17.31 -0.57
CA LYS A 15 48.64 16.07 -1.36
C LYS A 15 47.31 15.97 -2.14
N PRO A 16 47.32 15.87 -3.48
CA PRO A 16 46.09 15.67 -4.24
C PRO A 16 45.42 14.40 -3.74
N THR A 17 44.25 14.52 -3.13
CA THR A 17 43.46 13.37 -2.72
C THR A 17 42.87 12.74 -3.97
N THR A 18 43.32 11.53 -4.29
CA THR A 18 42.79 10.73 -5.39
C THR A 18 41.28 10.50 -5.19
N PRO A 19 40.43 10.77 -6.20
CA PRO A 19 39.00 10.51 -6.10
C PRO A 19 38.71 9.07 -5.69
N GLN A 20 37.84 8.90 -4.69
CA GLN A 20 37.34 7.59 -4.30
C GLN A 20 36.08 7.27 -5.10
N VAL A 21 36.04 6.10 -5.74
CA VAL A 21 34.92 5.66 -6.56
C VAL A 21 34.44 4.29 -6.04
N PRO A 22 33.15 4.13 -5.73
CA PRO A 22 32.60 2.83 -5.37
C PRO A 22 32.80 1.82 -6.52
N ALA A 23 33.34 0.65 -6.23
CA ALA A 23 33.47 -0.45 -7.19
C ALA A 23 32.10 -1.11 -7.45
N GLU A 24 31.20 -0.36 -8.08
CA GLU A 24 29.88 -0.83 -8.50
C GLU A 24 30.02 -1.83 -9.64
N ARG A 25 29.08 -2.78 -9.70
CA ARG A 25 29.04 -3.76 -10.78
C ARG A 25 28.92 -3.04 -12.13
N ASP A 26 29.60 -3.56 -13.14
CA ASP A 26 29.66 -3.04 -14.51
C ASP A 26 30.42 -1.71 -14.66
N LEU A 27 30.97 -1.14 -13.57
CA LEU A 27 31.92 -0.04 -13.66
C LEU A 27 33.18 -0.51 -14.42
N VAL A 28 33.55 0.20 -15.49
CA VAL A 28 34.75 -0.11 -16.26
C VAL A 28 35.93 0.69 -15.72
N VAL A 29 37.01 0.00 -15.37
CA VAL A 29 38.25 0.59 -14.87
C VAL A 29 39.46 -0.07 -15.51
N GLU A 30 40.57 0.64 -15.51
CA GLU A 30 41.87 0.12 -15.91
C GLU A 30 42.80 0.02 -14.69
N ASP A 31 43.48 -1.11 -14.49
CA ASP A 31 44.54 -1.22 -13.48
C ASP A 31 45.79 -0.48 -13.95
N ALA A 32 46.24 0.52 -13.19
CA ALA A 32 47.31 1.43 -13.59
C ALA A 32 48.69 0.75 -13.72
N ALA A 33 48.90 -0.38 -13.05
CA ALA A 33 50.17 -1.10 -13.06
C ALA A 33 50.30 -2.05 -14.26
N SER A 34 49.22 -2.74 -14.62
CA SER A 34 49.21 -3.75 -15.68
C SER A 34 48.56 -3.30 -16.99
N GLY A 35 47.82 -2.19 -16.99
CA GLY A 35 47.02 -1.72 -18.12
C GLY A 35 45.81 -2.60 -18.41
N PHE A 36 45.41 -3.48 -17.48
CA PHE A 36 44.26 -4.36 -17.66
C PHE A 36 42.97 -3.57 -17.50
N CYS A 37 42.20 -3.45 -18.58
CA CYS A 37 40.90 -2.78 -18.61
C CYS A 37 39.76 -3.79 -18.58
N GLY A 38 38.81 -3.61 -17.66
CA GLY A 38 37.65 -4.50 -17.52
C GLY A 38 36.53 -3.93 -16.64
N ALA A 39 35.37 -4.56 -16.73
CA ALA A 39 34.20 -4.25 -15.92
C ALA A 39 34.25 -4.94 -14.56
N VAL A 40 33.86 -4.26 -13.49
CA VAL A 40 33.73 -4.84 -12.16
C VAL A 40 32.63 -5.90 -12.15
N VAL A 41 33.00 -7.14 -11.87
CA VAL A 41 32.05 -8.26 -11.75
C VAL A 41 31.92 -8.78 -10.32
N GLY A 42 32.79 -8.33 -9.41
CA GLY A 42 32.72 -8.71 -8.00
C GLY A 42 33.81 -8.08 -7.15
N ILE A 43 33.65 -8.18 -5.83
CA ILE A 43 34.63 -7.77 -4.83
C ILE A 43 34.85 -8.92 -3.87
N GLU A 44 36.10 -9.21 -3.57
CA GLU A 44 36.52 -10.29 -2.69
C GLU A 44 37.31 -9.70 -1.51
N ARG A 45 37.03 -10.19 -0.30
CA ARG A 45 37.85 -9.89 0.88
C ARG A 45 38.82 -11.05 1.07
N THR A 46 40.11 -10.77 1.00
CA THR A 46 41.17 -11.70 1.38
C THR A 46 41.79 -11.27 2.70
N TYR A 47 42.73 -12.07 3.24
CA TYR A 47 43.49 -11.70 4.44
C TYR A 47 44.36 -10.45 4.22
N ASP A 48 44.72 -10.15 2.97
CA ASP A 48 45.55 -9.01 2.56
C ASP A 48 44.75 -7.76 2.16
N GLY A 49 43.41 -7.79 2.26
CA GLY A 49 42.54 -6.63 2.02
C GLY A 49 41.42 -6.87 1.01
N ASP A 50 40.86 -5.78 0.49
CA ASP A 50 39.82 -5.81 -0.53
C ASP A 50 40.42 -5.94 -1.94
N PHE A 51 39.86 -6.83 -2.74
CA PHE A 51 40.21 -7.07 -4.13
C PHE A 51 38.98 -6.90 -5.01
N VAL A 52 39.16 -6.29 -6.18
CA VAL A 52 38.13 -6.18 -7.21
C VAL A 52 38.41 -7.19 -8.31
N ARG A 53 37.35 -7.89 -8.74
CA ARG A 53 37.37 -8.79 -9.89
C ARG A 53 36.94 -8.01 -11.12
N LEU A 54 37.82 -7.92 -12.11
CA LEU A 54 37.54 -7.26 -13.39
C LEU A 54 37.42 -8.31 -14.50
N GLU A 55 36.46 -8.12 -15.40
CA GLU A 55 36.25 -8.93 -16.61
C GLU A 55 36.54 -8.10 -17.86
N ASP A 56 37.42 -8.58 -18.74
CA ASP A 56 37.71 -7.92 -20.02
C ASP A 56 36.68 -8.29 -21.13
N SER A 57 36.80 -7.66 -22.31
CA SER A 57 35.93 -7.94 -23.45
C SER A 57 36.03 -9.37 -24.00
N ALA A 58 37.10 -10.11 -23.66
CA ALA A 58 37.27 -11.53 -23.98
C ALA A 58 36.77 -12.45 -22.86
N ARG A 59 36.04 -11.91 -21.87
CA ARG A 59 35.53 -12.60 -20.68
C ARG A 59 36.59 -13.24 -19.79
N ARG A 60 37.83 -12.75 -19.84
CA ARG A 60 38.88 -13.17 -18.90
C ARG A 60 38.74 -12.36 -17.63
N THR A 61 38.79 -13.04 -16.49
CA THR A 61 38.68 -12.39 -15.17
C THR A 61 40.02 -12.36 -14.45
N ARG A 62 40.29 -11.24 -13.77
CA ARG A 62 41.48 -11.05 -12.94
C ARG A 62 41.14 -10.30 -11.66
N LEU A 63 41.88 -10.58 -10.59
CA LEU A 63 41.76 -9.93 -9.29
C LEU A 63 42.84 -8.87 -9.12
N PHE A 64 42.43 -7.68 -8.67
CA PHE A 64 43.31 -6.55 -8.41
C PHE A 64 43.08 -6.01 -7.00
N ALA A 65 44.15 -5.71 -6.27
CA ALA A 65 44.03 -5.15 -4.93
C ALA A 65 43.48 -3.72 -4.99
N MET A 66 42.48 -3.40 -4.17
CA MET A 66 41.86 -2.08 -4.10
C MET A 66 42.73 -1.09 -3.30
N ARG A 67 43.91 -0.79 -3.84
CA ARG A 67 44.89 0.15 -3.24
C ARG A 67 44.60 1.59 -3.67
N GLU A 68 45.14 2.54 -2.90
CA GLU A 68 45.06 3.98 -3.23
C GLU A 68 45.65 4.25 -4.61
N ALA A 69 44.89 4.95 -5.46
CA ALA A 69 45.27 5.35 -6.82
C ALA A 69 45.70 4.21 -7.76
N ALA A 70 45.25 2.97 -7.51
CA ALA A 70 45.63 1.80 -8.30
C ALA A 70 44.86 1.67 -9.63
N PHE A 71 43.78 2.42 -9.83
CA PHE A 71 42.92 2.30 -11.00
C PHE A 71 42.81 3.60 -11.77
N LEU A 72 42.46 3.52 -13.04
CA LEU A 72 42.17 4.65 -13.91
C LEU A 72 40.71 4.58 -14.38
N ILE A 73 40.05 5.73 -14.40
CA ILE A 73 38.80 5.96 -15.13
C ILE A 73 39.08 7.12 -16.08
N ASP A 74 38.83 6.92 -17.38
CA ASP A 74 39.15 7.90 -18.44
C ASP A 74 40.60 8.42 -18.36
N GLY A 75 41.53 7.52 -18.03
CA GLY A 75 42.96 7.83 -17.87
C GLY A 75 43.32 8.61 -16.59
N ARG A 76 42.37 8.84 -15.68
CA ARG A 76 42.60 9.56 -14.41
C ARG A 76 42.69 8.60 -13.23
N PRO A 77 43.70 8.73 -12.35
CA PRO A 77 43.81 7.90 -11.15
C PRO A 77 42.60 8.02 -10.23
N VAL A 78 42.08 6.86 -9.81
CA VAL A 78 41.01 6.70 -8.83
C VAL A 78 41.37 5.63 -7.81
N THR A 79 40.80 5.74 -6.61
CA THR A 79 40.85 4.69 -5.58
C THR A 79 39.50 4.00 -5.54
N LEU A 80 39.47 2.71 -5.84
CA LEU A 80 38.23 1.95 -5.71
C LEU A 80 37.94 1.65 -4.24
N VAL A 81 36.71 1.89 -3.83
CA VAL A 81 36.21 1.59 -2.47
C VAL A 81 35.03 0.63 -2.54
N ARG A 82 34.82 -0.14 -1.46
CA ARG A 82 33.67 -1.05 -1.39
C ARG A 82 32.36 -0.23 -1.46
N PRO A 83 31.40 -0.61 -2.33
CA PRO A 83 30.09 0.03 -2.35
C PRO A 83 29.43 -0.05 -0.98
N VAL A 84 28.97 1.08 -0.47
CA VAL A 84 28.07 1.10 0.69
C VAL A 84 26.70 0.67 0.18
N PRO A 85 26.07 -0.39 0.74
CA PRO A 85 24.72 -0.76 0.36
C PRO A 85 23.80 0.44 0.57
N GLN A 86 23.25 1.01 -0.51
CA GLN A 86 22.14 1.94 -0.35
C GLN A 86 20.97 1.12 0.24
N PRO A 87 20.35 1.56 1.34
CA PRO A 87 19.12 0.91 1.78
C PRO A 87 18.14 1.00 0.62
N GLN A 88 17.79 -0.14 0.05
CA GLN A 88 16.64 -0.23 -0.84
C GLN A 88 15.48 0.37 -0.04
N LYS A 89 14.88 1.45 -0.56
CA LYS A 89 13.59 1.91 -0.07
C LYS A 89 12.63 0.74 -0.25
N VAL A 90 12.41 -0.03 0.80
CA VAL A 90 11.30 -0.96 0.86
C VAL A 90 10.08 -0.08 0.63
N ALA A 91 9.49 -0.17 -0.56
CA ALA A 91 8.25 0.53 -0.84
C ALA A 91 7.30 0.12 0.28
N ALA A 92 6.79 1.09 1.04
CA ALA A 92 5.76 0.83 2.03
C ALA A 92 4.67 0.02 1.33
N GLN A 93 4.54 -1.26 1.66
CA GLN A 93 3.49 -2.07 1.08
C GLN A 93 2.18 -1.40 1.49
N ARG A 94 1.30 -1.09 0.53
CA ARG A 94 0.00 -0.51 0.86
C ARG A 94 -1.02 -1.61 1.11
N SER A 95 -1.99 -1.36 1.97
CA SER A 95 -3.16 -2.22 2.13
C SER A 95 -4.09 -2.11 0.91
N ALA A 96 -5.14 -2.94 0.86
CA ALA A 96 -6.16 -2.86 -0.18
C ALA A 96 -6.99 -1.57 -0.10
N SER A 97 -7.09 -0.94 1.08
CA SER A 97 -7.70 0.39 1.26
C SER A 97 -6.74 1.53 0.88
N GLY A 98 -5.44 1.24 0.71
CA GLY A 98 -4.42 2.21 0.32
C GLY A 98 -3.61 2.80 1.48
N SER A 99 -3.88 2.39 2.71
CA SER A 99 -3.10 2.75 3.90
C SER A 99 -1.72 2.10 3.93
N THR A 100 -0.86 2.51 4.87
CA THR A 100 0.45 1.87 5.08
C THR A 100 0.25 0.52 5.75
N ARG A 101 0.67 -0.57 5.10
CA ARG A 101 0.55 -1.92 5.64
C ARG A 101 1.52 -2.10 6.79
N VAL A 102 0.98 -2.52 7.93
CA VAL A 102 1.75 -2.96 9.10
C VAL A 102 1.91 -4.49 9.04
N GLU A 103 3.15 -4.96 9.03
CA GLU A 103 3.49 -6.38 9.16
C GLU A 103 3.67 -6.77 10.63
N GLY A 104 3.46 -8.05 10.97
CA GLY A 104 3.70 -8.56 12.33
C GLY A 104 2.66 -8.18 13.37
N LEU A 105 1.42 -7.88 12.96
CA LEU A 105 0.30 -7.64 13.87
C LEU A 105 0.14 -8.79 14.87
N ARG A 106 0.41 -8.52 16.15
CA ARG A 106 -0.18 -9.31 17.25
C ARG A 106 -1.67 -8.96 17.28
N ALA A 107 -2.53 -9.97 17.45
CA ALA A 107 -3.97 -9.76 17.59
C ALA A 107 -4.21 -8.75 18.72
N ARG A 108 -4.69 -7.55 18.39
CA ARG A 108 -5.13 -6.57 19.38
C ARG A 108 -6.46 -7.05 19.94
N THR A 109 -6.72 -6.72 21.21
CA THR A 109 -8.06 -6.86 21.78
C THR A 109 -9.02 -6.04 20.94
N ALA A 110 -10.14 -6.64 20.52
CA ALA A 110 -11.16 -5.93 19.79
C ALA A 110 -11.64 -4.72 20.59
N LEU A 111 -11.77 -3.58 19.92
CA LEU A 111 -12.41 -2.39 20.48
C LEU A 111 -13.83 -2.73 20.92
N PRO A 112 -14.39 -2.00 21.89
CA PRO A 112 -15.81 -2.12 22.21
C PRO A 112 -16.69 -1.72 21.02
N SER A 113 -16.25 -0.78 20.18
CA SER A 113 -16.98 -0.26 19.01
C SER A 113 -17.18 -1.28 17.88
N ARG A 114 -18.22 -1.07 17.06
CA ARG A 114 -18.58 -1.95 15.92
C ARG A 114 -18.90 -1.17 14.67
N ILE A 115 -18.62 -1.77 13.52
CA ILE A 115 -19.24 -1.40 12.24
C ILE A 115 -20.29 -2.45 11.91
N TRP A 116 -21.51 -2.00 11.65
CA TRP A 116 -22.61 -2.82 11.20
C TRP A 116 -22.88 -2.55 9.74
N VAL A 117 -23.15 -3.62 9.00
CA VAL A 117 -23.51 -3.56 7.59
C VAL A 117 -24.85 -4.27 7.38
N GLU A 118 -25.54 -3.96 6.30
CA GLU A 118 -26.87 -4.53 6.06
C GLU A 118 -26.82 -6.04 5.80
N GLY A 119 -25.93 -6.47 4.90
CA GLY A 119 -25.85 -7.85 4.43
C GLY A 119 -24.46 -8.48 4.48
N VAL A 120 -24.42 -9.76 4.11
CA VAL A 120 -23.18 -10.56 4.09
C VAL A 120 -22.24 -10.17 2.96
N HIS A 121 -22.75 -9.63 1.85
CA HIS A 121 -21.93 -9.18 0.73
C HIS A 121 -21.17 -7.89 1.08
N ASP A 122 -21.83 -7.00 1.81
CA ASP A 122 -21.24 -5.78 2.37
C ASP A 122 -20.09 -6.12 3.30
N ALA A 123 -20.34 -7.02 4.26
CA ALA A 123 -19.35 -7.47 5.22
C ALA A 123 -18.13 -8.05 4.50
N ALA A 124 -18.37 -8.85 3.47
CA ALA A 124 -17.31 -9.46 2.68
C ALA A 124 -16.50 -8.43 1.87
N LEU A 125 -17.13 -7.41 1.27
CA LEU A 125 -16.40 -6.34 0.58
C LEU A 125 -15.62 -5.46 1.54
N VAL A 126 -16.22 -5.13 2.69
CA VAL A 126 -15.54 -4.37 3.75
C VAL A 126 -14.30 -5.14 4.23
N GLU A 127 -14.43 -6.44 4.52
CA GLU A 127 -13.31 -7.29 4.92
C GLU A 127 -12.24 -7.39 3.83
N ARG A 128 -12.64 -7.52 2.55
CA ARG A 128 -11.72 -7.63 1.41
C ARG A 128 -10.83 -6.40 1.27
N VAL A 129 -11.39 -5.21 1.44
CA VAL A 129 -10.68 -3.94 1.15
C VAL A 129 -10.10 -3.30 2.40
N TRP A 130 -10.83 -3.29 3.51
CA TRP A 130 -10.44 -2.64 4.77
C TRP A 130 -10.10 -3.60 5.91
N GLY A 131 -10.25 -4.91 5.73
CA GLY A 131 -10.05 -5.88 6.82
C GLY A 131 -8.65 -5.82 7.47
N HIS A 132 -7.62 -5.45 6.71
CA HIS A 132 -6.28 -5.21 7.29
C HIS A 132 -6.31 -4.04 8.27
N ASP A 133 -6.80 -2.88 7.85
CA ASP A 133 -6.92 -1.66 8.66
C ASP A 133 -7.79 -1.87 9.90
N LEU A 134 -8.94 -2.51 9.71
CA LEU A 134 -9.88 -2.79 10.80
C LEU A 134 -9.25 -3.70 11.87
N ARG A 135 -8.43 -4.67 11.45
CA ARG A 135 -7.65 -5.51 12.39
C ARG A 135 -6.51 -4.76 13.08
N VAL A 136 -5.90 -3.76 12.42
CA VAL A 136 -4.92 -2.86 13.06
C VAL A 136 -5.59 -2.04 14.16
N GLU A 137 -6.82 -1.59 13.95
CA GLU A 137 -7.56 -0.80 14.93
C GLU A 137 -8.33 -1.65 15.95
N GLY A 138 -8.56 -2.93 15.66
CA GLY A 138 -9.37 -3.81 16.51
C GLY A 138 -10.88 -3.60 16.31
N VAL A 139 -11.31 -3.00 15.21
CA VAL A 139 -12.72 -2.82 14.87
C VAL A 139 -13.30 -4.10 14.28
N VAL A 140 -14.47 -4.49 14.74
CA VAL A 140 -15.20 -5.68 14.24
C VAL A 140 -16.36 -5.24 13.35
N VAL A 141 -16.56 -5.97 12.26
CA VAL A 141 -17.67 -5.81 11.32
C VAL A 141 -18.69 -6.92 11.53
N GLU A 142 -19.96 -6.58 11.69
CA GLU A 142 -21.08 -7.51 11.85
C GLU A 142 -22.20 -7.16 10.86
N HIS A 143 -22.94 -8.14 10.34
CA HIS A 143 -24.11 -7.86 9.50
C HIS A 143 -25.40 -7.86 10.34
N LEU A 144 -26.37 -7.02 9.96
CA LEU A 144 -27.64 -6.85 10.68
C LEU A 144 -28.75 -7.81 10.23
N GLU A 145 -28.55 -8.53 9.11
CA GLU A 145 -29.62 -9.30 8.46
C GLU A 145 -30.82 -8.42 8.06
N GLY A 146 -30.50 -7.21 7.57
CA GLY A 146 -31.47 -6.19 7.21
C GLY A 146 -31.56 -5.07 8.24
N LEU A 147 -31.78 -3.84 7.73
CA LEU A 147 -31.79 -2.63 8.55
C LEU A 147 -32.96 -2.55 9.54
N ASP A 148 -34.03 -3.33 9.31
CA ASP A 148 -35.18 -3.40 10.23
C ASP A 148 -34.78 -3.87 11.64
N ASN A 149 -33.68 -4.61 11.78
CA ASN A 149 -33.16 -5.09 13.06
C ASN A 149 -32.33 -4.04 13.83
N LEU A 150 -32.08 -2.87 13.24
CA LEU A 150 -31.15 -1.88 13.78
C LEU A 150 -31.55 -1.42 15.19
N ALA A 151 -32.84 -1.11 15.41
CA ALA A 151 -33.31 -0.57 16.67
C ALA A 151 -33.08 -1.56 17.83
N ASP A 152 -33.48 -2.81 17.66
CA ASP A 152 -33.32 -3.85 18.69
C ASP A 152 -31.84 -4.14 18.96
N ARG A 153 -31.02 -4.17 17.92
CA ARG A 153 -29.57 -4.37 18.03
C ARG A 153 -28.89 -3.22 18.76
N LEU A 154 -29.33 -1.97 18.55
CA LEU A 154 -28.81 -0.81 19.28
C LEU A 154 -29.19 -0.87 20.77
N VAL A 155 -30.40 -1.33 21.10
CA VAL A 155 -30.81 -1.51 22.51
C VAL A 155 -29.98 -2.60 23.18
N GLU A 156 -29.77 -3.74 22.52
CA GLU A 156 -28.94 -4.82 23.05
C GLU A 156 -27.49 -4.38 23.20
N PHE A 157 -26.97 -3.65 22.20
CA PHE A 157 -25.61 -3.19 22.22
C PHE A 157 -25.44 -2.17 23.35
N ASP A 158 -26.24 -1.11 23.42
CA ASP A 158 -26.09 0.06 24.32
C ASP A 158 -24.87 0.95 23.99
N PRO A 159 -24.88 1.69 22.85
CA PRO A 159 -23.76 2.53 22.43
C PRO A 159 -23.48 3.68 23.41
N GLY A 160 -22.20 3.95 23.65
CA GLY A 160 -21.74 4.95 24.61
C GLY A 160 -20.36 5.53 24.29
N PRO A 161 -19.83 6.40 25.17
CA PRO A 161 -18.46 6.90 25.06
C PRO A 161 -17.46 5.72 25.02
N GLY A 162 -16.53 5.73 24.05
CA GLY A 162 -15.60 4.63 23.81
C GLY A 162 -16.21 3.32 23.29
N ARG A 163 -17.52 3.32 22.97
CA ARG A 163 -18.27 2.15 22.48
C ARG A 163 -19.31 2.58 21.44
N LYS A 164 -18.81 2.96 20.27
CA LYS A 164 -19.58 3.55 19.18
C LYS A 164 -20.07 2.49 18.20
N VAL A 165 -21.16 2.78 17.49
CA VAL A 165 -21.67 1.96 16.38
C VAL A 165 -21.66 2.78 15.09
N GLY A 166 -20.88 2.32 14.12
CA GLY A 166 -21.01 2.78 12.73
C GLY A 166 -21.96 1.87 11.98
N VAL A 167 -22.88 2.40 11.16
CA VAL A 167 -23.79 1.62 10.33
C VAL A 167 -23.59 2.01 8.86
N LEU A 168 -23.29 1.04 8.01
CA LEU A 168 -23.25 1.18 6.56
C LEU A 168 -24.56 0.65 5.97
N VAL A 169 -25.23 1.50 5.20
CA VAL A 169 -26.58 1.25 4.69
C VAL A 169 -26.59 1.33 3.16
N ASP A 170 -27.25 0.34 2.54
CA ASP A 170 -27.50 0.36 1.10
C ASP A 170 -28.65 1.31 0.79
N HIS A 171 -28.69 1.84 -0.43
CA HIS A 171 -29.76 2.71 -0.91
C HIS A 171 -30.13 3.88 0.02
N LEU A 172 -29.13 4.46 0.70
CA LEU A 172 -29.34 5.59 1.61
C LEU A 172 -29.53 6.89 0.81
N VAL A 173 -30.77 7.14 0.39
CA VAL A 173 -31.20 8.29 -0.40
C VAL A 173 -32.38 9.00 0.25
N THR A 174 -32.54 10.30 0.00
CA THR A 174 -33.62 11.09 0.60
C THR A 174 -35.00 10.52 0.26
N GLY A 175 -35.82 10.36 1.29
CA GLY A 175 -37.16 9.79 1.22
C GLY A 175 -37.21 8.25 1.17
N SER A 176 -36.06 7.55 1.27
CA SER A 176 -36.05 6.09 1.31
C SER A 176 -36.55 5.54 2.66
N LYS A 177 -36.87 4.25 2.69
CA LYS A 177 -37.25 3.58 3.95
C LYS A 177 -36.06 3.61 4.92
N GLU A 178 -34.87 3.45 4.38
CA GLU A 178 -33.59 3.36 5.07
C GLU A 178 -33.24 4.68 5.77
N GLU A 179 -33.49 5.82 5.13
CA GLU A 179 -33.33 7.14 5.77
C GLU A 179 -34.24 7.27 6.99
N ARG A 180 -35.48 6.78 6.93
CA ARG A 180 -36.40 6.87 8.08
C ARG A 180 -35.99 5.98 9.24
N LEU A 181 -35.46 4.79 8.94
CA LEU A 181 -35.01 3.83 9.96
C LEU A 181 -33.76 4.31 10.71
N THR A 182 -33.07 5.32 10.19
CA THR A 182 -31.75 5.75 10.68
C THR A 182 -31.78 7.12 11.38
N GLN A 183 -32.97 7.66 11.63
CA GLN A 183 -33.16 8.92 12.33
C GLN A 183 -33.14 8.76 13.85
N GLY A 184 -32.56 9.73 14.55
CA GLY A 184 -32.69 9.86 16.02
C GLY A 184 -31.89 8.87 16.87
N LEU A 185 -30.84 8.24 16.32
CA LEU A 185 -30.10 7.15 16.98
C LEU A 185 -29.09 7.58 18.07
N GLY A 186 -29.05 8.87 18.41
CA GLY A 186 -28.14 9.42 19.42
C GLY A 186 -26.71 9.66 18.93
N PRO A 187 -25.83 10.23 19.77
CA PRO A 187 -24.52 10.74 19.36
C PRO A 187 -23.44 9.65 19.20
N HIS A 188 -23.68 8.44 19.72
CA HIS A 188 -22.74 7.32 19.67
C HIS A 188 -23.04 6.34 18.51
N VAL A 189 -23.97 6.72 17.63
CA VAL A 189 -24.32 5.98 16.43
C VAL A 189 -24.13 6.88 15.23
N MET A 190 -23.36 6.44 14.24
CA MET A 190 -23.24 7.13 12.96
C MET A 190 -23.72 6.23 11.84
N VAL A 191 -24.61 6.77 11.01
CA VAL A 191 -25.09 6.10 9.81
C VAL A 191 -24.46 6.76 8.59
N THR A 192 -23.88 5.94 7.73
CA THR A 192 -23.48 6.33 6.39
C THR A 192 -24.02 5.31 5.40
N GLY A 193 -23.87 5.58 4.11
CA GLY A 193 -24.35 4.67 3.10
C GLY A 193 -23.98 5.12 1.71
N HIS A 194 -24.50 4.41 0.73
CA HIS A 194 -24.32 4.71 -0.68
C HIS A 194 -25.65 4.73 -1.42
N PRO A 195 -25.73 5.41 -2.59
CA PRO A 195 -27.00 5.57 -3.29
C PRO A 195 -27.46 4.31 -4.05
N TYR A 196 -26.60 3.29 -4.13
CA TYR A 196 -26.82 2.09 -4.91
C TYR A 196 -27.89 1.17 -4.32
N ILE A 197 -28.57 0.42 -5.17
CA ILE A 197 -29.64 -0.50 -4.73
C ILE A 197 -29.07 -1.68 -3.93
N ASP A 198 -27.85 -2.11 -4.29
CA ASP A 198 -27.12 -3.19 -3.65
C ASP A 198 -25.63 -2.92 -3.75
N VAL A 199 -24.85 -3.37 -2.77
CA VAL A 199 -23.39 -3.23 -2.75
C VAL A 199 -22.67 -3.73 -4.01
N TRP A 200 -23.26 -4.65 -4.78
CA TRP A 200 -22.70 -5.05 -6.08
C TRP A 200 -22.49 -3.85 -7.01
N GLU A 201 -23.46 -2.94 -7.06
CA GLU A 201 -23.43 -1.74 -7.91
C GLU A 201 -22.38 -0.71 -7.43
N ALA A 202 -21.89 -0.85 -6.19
CA ALA A 202 -20.76 -0.08 -5.68
C ALA A 202 -19.40 -0.55 -6.23
N VAL A 203 -19.32 -1.71 -6.89
CA VAL A 203 -18.13 -2.14 -7.63
C VAL A 203 -18.12 -1.50 -9.01
N ARG A 204 -16.97 -0.97 -9.43
CA ARG A 204 -16.84 -0.30 -10.73
C ARG A 204 -17.19 -1.27 -11.87
N PRO A 205 -17.99 -0.85 -12.87
CA PRO A 205 -18.30 -1.67 -14.04
C PRO A 205 -17.05 -2.25 -14.72
N THR A 206 -15.99 -1.43 -14.84
CA THR A 206 -14.73 -1.83 -15.45
C THR A 206 -14.01 -2.94 -14.69
N ALA A 207 -14.15 -3.03 -13.36
CA ALA A 207 -13.53 -4.09 -12.57
C ALA A 207 -14.16 -5.46 -12.88
N VAL A 208 -15.48 -5.49 -13.10
CA VAL A 208 -16.23 -6.71 -13.45
C VAL A 208 -16.36 -6.94 -14.96
N GLY A 209 -15.70 -6.11 -15.78
CA GLY A 209 -15.66 -6.26 -17.24
C GLY A 209 -16.94 -5.91 -17.97
N ILE A 210 -17.77 -5.01 -17.42
CA ILE A 210 -18.99 -4.51 -18.05
C ILE A 210 -18.90 -3.00 -18.32
N GLU A 211 -19.66 -2.51 -19.30
CA GLU A 211 -19.69 -1.07 -19.62
C GLU A 211 -20.45 -0.27 -18.55
N PHE A 212 -21.59 -0.79 -18.09
CA PHE A 212 -22.41 -0.22 -17.04
C PHE A 212 -23.23 -1.31 -16.35
N TRP A 213 -23.65 -1.07 -15.10
CA TRP A 213 -24.61 -1.92 -14.40
C TRP A 213 -25.99 -1.84 -15.09
N PRO A 214 -26.59 -2.97 -15.51
CA PRO A 214 -27.92 -2.96 -16.12
C PRO A 214 -28.98 -2.38 -15.19
N LYS A 215 -29.95 -1.67 -15.75
CA LYS A 215 -31.11 -1.21 -15.00
C LYS A 215 -32.11 -2.35 -14.83
N VAL A 216 -32.40 -2.69 -13.57
CA VAL A 216 -33.44 -3.68 -13.23
C VAL A 216 -34.78 -2.95 -12.99
N PRO A 217 -35.88 -3.37 -13.63
CA PRO A 217 -37.20 -2.79 -13.37
C PRO A 217 -37.63 -2.93 -11.90
N ARG A 218 -38.35 -1.93 -11.40
CA ARG A 218 -38.91 -1.98 -10.03
C ARG A 218 -39.82 -3.19 -9.85
N GLY A 219 -39.78 -3.80 -8.67
CA GLY A 219 -40.58 -4.98 -8.33
C GLY A 219 -39.95 -6.32 -8.74
N GLN A 220 -38.79 -6.30 -9.40
CA GLN A 220 -37.97 -7.50 -9.62
C GLN A 220 -36.86 -7.57 -8.58
N ASP A 221 -36.47 -8.78 -8.18
CA ASP A 221 -35.25 -8.99 -7.40
C ASP A 221 -34.05 -8.46 -8.19
N TRP A 222 -33.32 -7.52 -7.59
CA TRP A 222 -32.27 -6.78 -8.28
C TRP A 222 -31.13 -7.71 -8.70
N LYS A 223 -30.66 -8.59 -7.81
CA LYS A 223 -29.54 -9.51 -8.10
C LYS A 223 -29.88 -10.49 -9.22
N THR A 224 -31.08 -11.06 -9.20
CA THR A 224 -31.58 -11.93 -10.27
C THR A 224 -31.70 -11.18 -11.58
N GLY A 225 -32.23 -9.95 -11.57
CA GLY A 225 -32.34 -9.10 -12.76
C GLY A 225 -30.98 -8.80 -13.39
N ILE A 226 -29.97 -8.46 -12.58
CA ILE A 226 -28.59 -8.23 -13.03
C ILE A 226 -28.00 -9.49 -13.65
N CYS A 227 -28.10 -10.63 -12.97
CA CYS A 227 -27.53 -11.87 -13.49
C CYS A 227 -28.19 -12.30 -14.80
N ASN A 228 -29.51 -12.10 -14.95
CA ASN A 228 -30.23 -12.38 -16.19
C ASN A 228 -29.78 -11.45 -17.32
N ALA A 229 -29.65 -10.15 -17.05
CA ALA A 229 -29.23 -9.16 -18.04
C ALA A 229 -27.79 -9.39 -18.55
N LEU A 230 -26.89 -9.85 -17.66
CA LEU A 230 -25.48 -10.08 -17.99
C LEU A 230 -25.15 -11.54 -18.36
N GLY A 231 -26.13 -12.45 -18.31
CA GLY A 231 -25.91 -13.87 -18.58
C GLY A 231 -24.99 -14.54 -17.54
N TRP A 232 -24.99 -14.06 -16.30
CA TRP A 232 -24.11 -14.56 -15.23
C TRP A 232 -24.66 -15.78 -14.48
N GLY A 233 -25.89 -16.21 -14.77
CA GLY A 233 -26.51 -17.36 -14.12
C GLY A 233 -27.17 -16.98 -12.81
N THR A 234 -26.86 -17.67 -11.72
CA THR A 234 -27.48 -17.46 -10.41
C THR A 234 -26.89 -16.25 -9.66
N PRO A 235 -27.62 -15.65 -8.69
CA PRO A 235 -27.06 -14.62 -7.81
C PRO A 235 -25.78 -15.04 -7.08
N GLN A 236 -25.65 -16.32 -6.72
CA GLN A 236 -24.44 -16.84 -6.08
C GLN A 236 -23.24 -16.84 -7.04
N GLU A 237 -23.45 -17.17 -8.31
CA GLU A 237 -22.41 -17.09 -9.35
C GLU A 237 -22.09 -15.65 -9.73
N GLY A 238 -23.09 -14.78 -9.79
CA GLY A 238 -22.91 -13.33 -9.93
C GLY A 238 -22.03 -12.78 -8.81
N TRP A 239 -22.34 -13.13 -7.56
CA TRP A 239 -21.55 -12.68 -6.41
C TRP A 239 -20.09 -13.10 -6.50
N ARG A 240 -19.80 -14.36 -6.85
CA ARG A 240 -18.42 -14.83 -7.02
C ARG A 240 -17.65 -14.03 -8.05
N ARG A 241 -18.30 -13.61 -9.14
CA ARG A 241 -17.69 -12.74 -10.16
C ARG A 241 -17.40 -11.35 -9.61
N VAL A 242 -18.39 -10.72 -8.97
CA VAL A 242 -18.25 -9.39 -8.37
C VAL A 242 -17.17 -9.37 -7.31
N TYR A 243 -17.22 -10.28 -6.33
CA TYR A 243 -16.24 -10.38 -5.27
C TYR A 243 -14.82 -10.71 -5.79
N GLY A 244 -14.73 -11.58 -6.81
CA GLY A 244 -13.46 -11.96 -7.43
C GLY A 244 -12.78 -10.81 -8.18
N ALA A 245 -13.55 -9.84 -8.69
CA ALA A 245 -13.04 -8.67 -9.40
C ALA A 245 -12.42 -7.61 -8.47
N VAL A 246 -12.77 -7.61 -7.18
CA VAL A 246 -12.30 -6.58 -6.24
C VAL A 246 -10.96 -6.98 -5.64
N SER A 247 -9.95 -6.15 -5.88
CA SER A 247 -8.59 -6.29 -5.35
C SER A 247 -8.22 -5.17 -4.38
N SER A 248 -8.75 -3.96 -4.59
CA SER A 248 -8.47 -2.78 -3.78
C SER A 248 -9.60 -1.76 -3.86
N PHE A 249 -9.51 -0.69 -3.05
CA PHE A 249 -10.44 0.44 -3.09
C PHE A 249 -10.62 1.04 -4.49
N ARG A 250 -9.63 0.90 -5.38
CA ARG A 250 -9.70 1.42 -6.76
C ARG A 250 -10.80 0.78 -7.58
N ASP A 251 -11.20 -0.44 -7.23
CA ASP A 251 -12.24 -1.21 -7.90
C ASP A 251 -13.65 -0.82 -7.41
N LEU A 252 -13.74 0.11 -6.46
CA LEU A 252 -14.99 0.57 -5.86
C LEU A 252 -15.33 2.00 -6.27
N GLU A 253 -16.61 2.30 -6.24
CA GLU A 253 -17.13 3.65 -6.45
C GLU A 253 -16.94 4.53 -5.21
N ALA A 254 -16.68 5.82 -5.45
CA ALA A 254 -16.35 6.79 -4.41
C ALA A 254 -17.39 6.90 -3.27
N PRO A 255 -18.72 6.81 -3.51
CA PRO A 255 -19.69 6.88 -2.42
C PRO A 255 -19.51 5.81 -1.35
N LEU A 256 -19.22 4.56 -1.73
CA LEU A 256 -18.98 3.47 -0.78
C LEU A 256 -17.66 3.71 -0.01
N ILE A 257 -16.60 4.08 -0.74
CA ILE A 257 -15.28 4.33 -0.11
C ILE A 257 -15.40 5.39 0.98
N GLY A 258 -15.97 6.56 0.64
CA GLY A 258 -16.10 7.65 1.58
C GLY A 258 -17.06 7.33 2.75
N ALA A 259 -18.09 6.49 2.53
CA ALA A 259 -18.96 6.03 3.59
C ALA A 259 -18.19 5.18 4.62
N VAL A 260 -17.45 4.16 4.16
CA VAL A 260 -16.66 3.29 5.02
C VAL A 260 -15.55 4.06 5.75
N GLU A 261 -14.83 4.94 5.06
CA GLU A 261 -13.77 5.76 5.68
C GLU A 261 -14.30 6.61 6.84
N ARG A 262 -15.44 7.28 6.64
CA ARG A 262 -16.08 8.04 7.73
C ARG A 262 -16.44 7.13 8.90
N LEU A 263 -17.01 5.95 8.65
CA LEU A 263 -17.35 5.00 9.73
C LEU A 263 -16.11 4.59 10.52
N VAL A 264 -15.00 4.27 9.84
CA VAL A 264 -13.73 3.92 10.47
C VAL A 264 -13.24 5.06 11.35
N ASP A 265 -13.22 6.29 10.85
CA ASP A 265 -12.80 7.46 11.62
C ASP A 265 -13.68 7.66 12.87
N PHE A 266 -15.00 7.47 12.74
CA PHE A 266 -15.94 7.64 13.84
C PHE A 266 -15.75 6.61 14.95
N VAL A 267 -15.61 5.33 14.59
CA VAL A 267 -15.54 4.24 15.59
C VAL A 267 -14.17 4.11 16.26
N THR A 268 -13.13 4.69 15.65
CA THR A 268 -11.76 4.70 16.18
C THR A 268 -11.39 6.00 16.89
N ALA A 269 -12.14 7.08 16.71
CA ALA A 269 -11.99 8.29 17.51
C ALA A 269 -12.29 8.02 18.99
N ASP A 270 -11.52 8.64 19.88
CA ASP A 270 -11.72 8.61 21.34
C ASP A 270 -13.05 9.25 21.78
#